data_AF-A0A3D2FFQ7-F1
#
_entry.id   AF-A0A3D2FFQ7-F1
#
_cell.length_a   1.000
_cell.length_b   1.000
_cell.length_c   1.000
_cell.angle_alpha   90.00
_cell.angle_beta   90.00
_cell.angle_gamma   90.00
#
_symmetry.space_group_name_H-M   'P 1'
#
loop_
_entity.id
_entity.type
_entity.pdbx_description
1 polymer ?
#
loop_
_entity_poly.entity_id
_entity_poly.type
_entity_poly.pdbx_seq_one_letter_code
_entity_poly.pdbx_strand_id
1 'polypeptide(L)'
;MTWKLLISRLFKARMYIAERLARWWKYSFYLYLAGLFSVFAVLDTMVLHYTSEMRQAAFDTMVRYRLVVPKPDPDIVIVDINEASLAAMARDYGRWPWPRQVLGEFVEQIEKQQPKAVVFDILFSDADVYNPDSDAYFNDAIAATNNTFFPMLRLDPSSDSLSQIKPAMIPGVTPLSGAQADATVAVVLPHFQ
;
A
#
# COMPACT_ATOMS: atom_id res chain seq x y z
N MET A 1 -72.86 -14.90 -43.13
CA MET A 1 -72.04 -14.79 -41.90
C MET A 1 -70.70 -15.45 -42.17
N THR A 2 -69.83 -14.78 -42.92
CA THR A 2 -68.91 -15.49 -43.84
C THR A 2 -67.61 -14.73 -44.01
N TRP A 3 -66.50 -15.48 -43.93
CA TRP A 3 -65.12 -15.15 -44.31
C TRP A 3 -64.43 -13.97 -43.59
N LYS A 4 -65.00 -12.76 -43.59
CA LYS A 4 -64.36 -11.54 -43.02
C LYS A 4 -64.14 -11.62 -41.50
N LEU A 5 -65.05 -12.25 -40.77
CA LEU A 5 -64.94 -12.47 -39.31
C LEU A 5 -63.88 -13.52 -38.95
N LEU A 6 -63.64 -14.50 -39.82
CA LEU A 6 -62.65 -15.54 -39.60
C LEU A 6 -61.23 -15.00 -39.84
N ILE A 7 -61.06 -14.22 -40.91
CA ILE A 7 -59.80 -13.54 -41.23
C ILE A 7 -59.43 -12.53 -40.13
N SER A 8 -60.38 -11.73 -39.64
CA SER A 8 -60.08 -10.75 -38.59
C SER A 8 -59.72 -11.41 -37.25
N ARG A 9 -60.35 -12.56 -36.91
CA ARG A 9 -59.98 -13.35 -35.73
C ARG A 9 -58.60 -13.99 -35.87
N LEU A 10 -58.24 -14.51 -37.05
CA LEU A 10 -56.91 -15.05 -37.32
C LEU A 10 -55.82 -13.95 -37.29
N PHE A 11 -56.12 -12.76 -37.80
CA PHE A 11 -55.18 -11.63 -37.76
C PHE A 11 -54.97 -11.13 -36.31
N LYS A 12 -56.04 -11.00 -35.52
CA LYS A 12 -55.94 -10.67 -34.09
C LYS A 12 -55.21 -11.75 -33.29
N ALA A 13 -55.44 -13.03 -33.57
CA ALA A 13 -54.72 -14.13 -32.93
C ALA A 13 -53.23 -14.13 -33.28
N ARG A 14 -52.87 -13.87 -34.56
CA ARG A 14 -51.46 -13.73 -34.98
C ARG A 14 -50.78 -12.53 -34.32
N MET A 15 -51.44 -11.39 -34.22
CA MET A 15 -50.90 -10.21 -33.53
C MET A 15 -50.74 -10.46 -32.03
N TYR A 16 -51.73 -11.10 -31.38
CA TYR A 16 -51.64 -11.46 -29.96
C TYR A 16 -50.50 -12.45 -29.66
N ILE A 17 -50.30 -13.44 -30.54
CA ILE A 17 -49.18 -14.38 -30.44
C ILE A 17 -47.85 -13.66 -30.66
N ALA A 18 -47.76 -12.78 -31.66
CA ALA A 18 -46.55 -12.00 -31.94
C ALA A 18 -46.18 -11.06 -30.76
N GLU A 19 -47.15 -10.38 -30.16
CA GLU A 19 -46.94 -9.53 -28.98
C GLU A 19 -46.56 -10.35 -27.74
N ARG A 20 -47.13 -11.54 -27.57
CA ARG A 20 -46.77 -12.45 -26.47
C ARG A 20 -45.37 -13.03 -26.67
N LEU A 21 -45.02 -13.41 -27.90
CA LEU A 21 -43.68 -13.90 -28.26
C LEU A 21 -42.63 -12.78 -28.11
N ALA A 22 -42.93 -11.56 -28.53
CA ALA A 22 -42.07 -10.40 -28.37
C ALA A 22 -41.85 -10.03 -26.90
N ARG A 23 -42.89 -10.09 -26.06
CA ARG A 23 -42.75 -9.90 -24.60
C ARG A 23 -41.95 -11.03 -23.96
N TRP A 24 -42.18 -12.28 -24.37
CA TRP A 24 -41.45 -13.44 -23.85
C TRP A 24 -39.98 -13.44 -24.26
N TRP A 25 -39.68 -13.02 -25.49
CA TRP A 25 -38.31 -12.76 -25.97
C TRP A 25 -37.65 -11.61 -25.23
N LYS A 26 -38.37 -10.52 -24.95
CA LYS A 26 -37.81 -9.39 -24.20
C LYS A 26 -37.38 -9.79 -22.79
N TYR A 27 -38.15 -10.63 -22.08
CA TYR A 27 -37.77 -11.10 -20.74
C TYR A 27 -36.75 -12.24 -20.77
N SER A 28 -36.88 -13.18 -21.71
CA SER A 28 -35.95 -14.32 -21.83
C SER A 28 -34.58 -13.89 -22.33
N PHE A 29 -34.51 -12.84 -23.15
CA PHE A 29 -33.25 -12.25 -23.61
C PHE A 29 -32.34 -11.84 -22.44
N TYR A 30 -32.89 -11.14 -21.43
CA TYR A 30 -32.11 -10.76 -20.25
C TYR A 30 -31.69 -11.96 -19.41
N LEU A 31 -32.50 -13.03 -19.35
CA LEU A 31 -32.11 -14.27 -18.67
C LEU A 31 -30.98 -15.01 -19.39
N TYR A 32 -31.01 -15.08 -20.73
CA TYR A 32 -29.91 -15.67 -21.50
C TYR A 32 -28.63 -14.85 -21.41
N LEU A 33 -28.75 -13.52 -21.45
CA LEU A 33 -27.63 -12.61 -21.29
C LEU A 33 -27.00 -12.75 -19.90
N ALA A 34 -27.84 -12.80 -18.85
CA ALA A 34 -27.37 -13.04 -17.48
C ALA A 34 -26.70 -14.41 -17.34
N GLY A 35 -27.27 -15.46 -17.94
CA GLY A 35 -26.67 -16.80 -17.97
C GLY A 35 -25.30 -16.82 -18.65
N LEU A 36 -25.17 -16.17 -19.81
CA LEU A 36 -23.90 -16.03 -20.53
C LEU A 36 -22.84 -15.32 -19.69
N PHE A 37 -23.16 -14.17 -19.10
CA PHE A 37 -22.24 -13.45 -18.23
C PHE A 37 -21.86 -14.25 -16.98
N SER A 38 -22.80 -15.01 -16.42
CA SER A 38 -22.54 -15.88 -15.25
C SER A 38 -21.59 -17.02 -15.59
N VAL A 39 -21.79 -17.68 -16.73
CA VAL A 39 -20.88 -18.75 -17.20
C VAL A 39 -19.51 -18.18 -17.51
N PHE A 40 -19.44 -17.02 -18.18
CA PHE A 40 -18.17 -16.34 -18.44
C PHE A 40 -17.44 -15.97 -17.14
N ALA A 41 -18.14 -15.43 -16.14
CA ALA A 41 -17.55 -15.08 -14.85
C ALA A 41 -17.00 -16.32 -14.11
N VAL A 42 -17.72 -17.44 -14.14
CA VAL A 42 -17.26 -18.70 -13.54
C VAL A 42 -16.03 -19.25 -14.28
N LEU A 43 -16.04 -19.26 -15.62
CA LEU A 43 -14.91 -19.73 -16.42
C LEU A 43 -13.67 -18.83 -16.27
N ASP A 44 -13.86 -17.52 -16.18
CA ASP A 44 -12.78 -16.57 -15.94
C ASP A 44 -12.17 -16.78 -14.55
N THR A 45 -12.99 -16.96 -13.52
CA THR A 45 -12.51 -17.20 -12.14
C THR A 45 -11.80 -18.54 -11.99
N MET A 46 -12.21 -19.59 -12.71
CA MET A 46 -11.65 -20.94 -12.54
C MET A 46 -10.49 -21.27 -13.48
N VAL A 47 -10.48 -20.73 -14.70
CA VAL A 47 -9.56 -21.18 -15.76
C VAL A 47 -8.77 -20.00 -16.31
N LEU A 48 -9.43 -18.93 -16.74
CA LEU A 48 -8.81 -17.96 -17.63
C LEU A 48 -8.05 -16.84 -16.90
N HIS A 49 -8.45 -16.46 -15.68
CA HIS A 49 -7.82 -15.42 -14.85
C HIS A 49 -7.59 -14.06 -15.55
N TYR A 50 -8.36 -13.71 -16.60
CA TYR A 50 -8.13 -12.44 -17.31
C TYR A 50 -8.53 -11.24 -16.45
N THR A 51 -9.60 -11.35 -15.66
CA THR A 51 -10.07 -10.21 -14.86
C THR A 51 -9.16 -9.85 -13.69
N SER A 52 -8.38 -10.80 -13.15
CA SER A 52 -7.42 -10.52 -12.07
C SER A 52 -6.23 -9.72 -12.59
N GLU A 53 -5.70 -10.09 -13.75
CA GLU A 53 -4.55 -9.42 -14.36
C GLU A 53 -4.90 -8.08 -15.01
N MET A 54 -6.14 -7.91 -15.48
CA MET A 54 -6.63 -6.65 -16.04
C MET A 54 -6.48 -5.49 -15.06
N ARG A 55 -6.66 -5.72 -13.75
CA ARG A 55 -6.48 -4.67 -12.73
C ARG A 55 -5.02 -4.22 -12.66
N GLN A 56 -4.07 -5.16 -12.64
CA GLN A 56 -2.64 -4.84 -12.55
C GLN A 56 -2.17 -4.14 -13.83
N ALA A 57 -2.50 -4.68 -15.01
CA ALA A 57 -2.15 -4.07 -16.28
C ALA A 57 -2.77 -2.67 -16.44
N ALA A 58 -4.02 -2.47 -16.02
CA ALA A 58 -4.65 -1.15 -16.02
C ALA A 58 -3.95 -0.20 -15.03
N PHE A 59 -3.59 -0.67 -13.84
CA PHE A 59 -2.84 0.12 -12.86
C PHE A 59 -1.46 0.53 -13.39
N ASP A 60 -0.69 -0.41 -13.92
CA ASP A 60 0.62 -0.16 -14.53
C ASP A 60 0.51 0.82 -15.69
N THR A 61 -0.51 0.67 -16.53
CA THR A 61 -0.79 1.60 -17.63
C THR A 61 -1.09 2.99 -17.08
N MET A 62 -1.93 3.11 -16.06
CA MET A 62 -2.23 4.40 -15.43
C MET A 62 -0.99 5.06 -14.81
N VAL A 63 -0.12 4.29 -14.16
CA VAL A 63 1.12 4.81 -13.56
C VAL A 63 2.11 5.22 -14.66
N ARG A 64 2.30 4.37 -15.67
CA ARG A 64 3.25 4.60 -16.77
C ARG A 64 2.85 5.78 -17.66
N TYR A 65 1.56 5.93 -17.92
CA TYR A 65 1.01 7.03 -18.73
C TYR A 65 0.42 8.15 -17.88
N ARG A 66 0.82 8.25 -16.60
CA ARG A 66 0.37 9.32 -15.72
C ARG A 66 0.74 10.68 -16.30
N LEU A 67 -0.26 11.39 -16.83
CA LEU A 67 -0.08 12.69 -17.50
C LEU A 67 0.28 13.82 -16.53
N VAL A 68 -0.12 13.68 -15.26
CA VAL A 68 0.13 14.67 -14.21
C VAL A 68 1.00 14.03 -13.13
N VAL A 69 2.30 14.33 -13.22
CA VAL A 69 3.28 14.00 -12.19
C VAL A 69 3.70 15.34 -11.56
N PRO A 70 3.54 15.53 -10.24
CA PRO A 70 4.11 16.67 -9.56
C PRO A 70 5.61 16.73 -9.83
N LYS A 71 6.16 17.94 -10.02
CA LYS A 71 7.62 18.07 -10.10
C LYS A 71 8.21 17.59 -8.77
N PRO A 72 9.30 16.80 -8.79
CA PRO A 72 10.00 16.46 -7.57
C PRO A 72 10.49 17.76 -6.91
N ASP A 73 10.42 17.79 -5.59
CA ASP A 73 10.98 18.89 -4.81
C ASP A 73 12.51 18.85 -4.96
N PRO A 74 13.17 19.92 -5.43
CA PRO A 74 14.61 19.93 -5.65
C PRO A 74 15.42 19.82 -4.35
N ASP A 75 14.82 20.09 -3.20
CA ASP A 75 15.48 20.07 -1.90
C ASP A 75 15.35 18.70 -1.19
N ILE A 76 14.64 17.73 -1.80
CA ILE A 76 14.42 16.40 -1.25
C ILE A 76 15.15 15.35 -2.08
N VAL A 77 16.05 14.61 -1.44
CA VAL A 77 16.73 13.46 -2.02
C VAL A 77 16.24 12.20 -1.33
N ILE A 78 15.75 11.24 -2.11
CA ILE A 78 15.40 9.89 -1.63
C ILE A 78 16.57 8.97 -1.96
N VAL A 79 17.14 8.35 -0.93
CA VAL A 79 18.16 7.32 -1.06
C VAL A 79 17.52 5.98 -0.77
N ASP A 80 17.55 5.08 -1.75
CA ASP A 80 16.87 3.78 -1.69
C ASP A 80 17.87 2.62 -1.76
N ILE A 81 17.49 1.50 -1.16
CA ILE A 81 18.24 0.23 -1.17
C ILE A 81 17.54 -0.72 -2.13
N ASN A 82 17.86 -0.61 -3.41
CA ASN A 82 17.32 -1.46 -4.47
C ASN A 82 18.18 -2.70 -4.74
N GLU A 83 17.75 -3.56 -5.66
CA GLU A 83 18.45 -4.80 -6.02
C GLU A 83 19.88 -4.56 -6.52
N ALA A 84 20.13 -3.45 -7.22
CA ALA A 84 21.47 -3.10 -7.69
C ALA A 84 22.39 -2.73 -6.52
N SER A 85 21.89 -1.93 -5.56
CA SER A 85 22.59 -1.62 -4.31
C SER A 85 22.88 -2.90 -3.52
N LEU A 86 21.89 -3.78 -3.36
CA LEU A 86 22.05 -5.07 -2.67
C LEU A 86 23.10 -5.95 -3.36
N ALA A 87 23.07 -6.06 -4.69
CA ALA A 87 24.05 -6.83 -5.44
C ALA A 87 25.47 -6.25 -5.33
N ALA A 88 25.60 -4.93 -5.40
CA ALA A 88 26.89 -4.24 -5.27
C ALA A 88 27.51 -4.44 -3.88
N MET A 89 26.69 -4.34 -2.84
CA MET A 89 27.11 -4.40 -1.44
C MET A 89 27.24 -5.83 -0.91
N ALA A 90 26.65 -6.83 -1.58
CA ALA A 90 26.65 -8.23 -1.14
C ALA A 90 28.06 -8.81 -0.98
N ARG A 91 29.03 -8.33 -1.75
CA ARG A 91 30.42 -8.77 -1.63
C ARG A 91 31.05 -8.38 -0.29
N ASP A 92 30.74 -7.18 0.19
CA ASP A 92 31.41 -6.59 1.34
C ASP A 92 30.60 -6.77 2.63
N TYR A 93 29.27 -6.68 2.56
CA TYR A 93 28.37 -6.69 3.72
C TYR A 93 27.37 -7.85 3.72
N GLY A 94 27.35 -8.67 2.68
CA GLY A 94 26.45 -9.82 2.59
C GLY A 94 24.98 -9.43 2.37
N ARG A 95 24.08 -10.28 2.87
CA ARG A 95 22.63 -10.13 2.68
C ARG A 95 22.07 -9.07 3.62
N TRP A 96 21.13 -8.27 3.11
CA TRP A 96 20.28 -7.40 3.94
C TRP A 96 19.53 -8.20 5.05
N PRO A 97 19.35 -7.63 6.26
CA PRO A 97 19.83 -6.33 6.72
C PRO A 97 21.34 -6.30 6.97
N TRP A 98 21.98 -5.20 6.56
CA TRP A 98 23.41 -4.99 6.82
C TRP A 98 23.67 -4.60 8.28
N PRO A 99 24.91 -4.77 8.79
CA PRO A 99 25.31 -4.21 10.07
C PRO A 99 25.08 -2.69 10.12
N ARG A 100 24.63 -2.18 11.27
CA ARG A 100 24.34 -0.75 11.48
C ARG A 100 25.53 0.19 11.19
N GLN A 101 26.76 -0.31 11.23
CA GLN A 101 27.96 0.43 10.82
C GLN A 101 27.83 0.99 9.40
N VAL A 102 27.26 0.24 8.46
CA VAL A 102 27.06 0.70 7.07
C VAL A 102 26.19 1.96 7.05
N LEU A 103 25.19 2.03 7.92
CA LEU A 103 24.28 3.17 8.03
C LEU A 103 24.95 4.34 8.79
N GLY A 104 25.82 4.06 9.77
CA GLY A 104 26.64 5.08 10.42
C GLY A 104 27.61 5.76 9.47
N GLU A 105 28.34 4.97 8.68
CA GLU A 105 29.23 5.51 7.64
C GLU A 105 28.44 6.34 6.62
N PHE A 106 27.24 5.87 6.24
CA PHE A 106 26.34 6.64 5.37
C PHE A 106 25.97 8.01 5.96
N VAL A 107 25.58 8.07 7.24
CA VAL A 107 25.29 9.35 7.94
C VAL A 107 26.50 10.27 7.88
N GLU A 108 27.68 9.79 8.25
CA GLU A 108 28.90 10.60 8.25
C GLU A 108 29.26 11.16 6.86
N GLN A 109 29.03 10.39 5.78
CA GLN A 109 29.28 10.88 4.43
C GLN A 109 28.24 11.90 3.97
N ILE A 110 26.97 11.68 4.29
CA ILE A 110 25.88 12.59 3.93
C ILE A 110 25.99 13.90 4.69
N GLU A 111 26.36 13.87 5.98
CA GLU A 111 26.52 15.08 6.81
C GLU A 111 27.58 16.04 6.28
N LYS A 112 28.58 15.56 5.51
CA LYS A 112 29.55 16.42 4.82
C LYS A 112 28.91 17.35 3.79
N GLN A 113 27.71 17.00 3.30
CA GLN A 113 26.91 17.82 2.39
C GLN A 113 26.03 18.85 3.14
N GLN A 114 26.06 18.85 4.47
CA GLN A 114 25.28 19.72 5.34
C GLN A 114 23.77 19.70 5.07
N PRO A 115 23.13 18.51 5.04
CA PRO A 115 21.69 18.40 4.80
C PRO A 115 20.91 19.06 5.94
N LYS A 116 19.75 19.63 5.60
CA LYS A 116 18.85 20.21 6.61
C LYS A 116 18.28 19.14 7.56
N ALA A 117 18.05 17.93 7.05
CA ALA A 117 17.58 16.80 7.82
C ALA A 117 17.99 15.49 7.11
N VAL A 118 18.30 14.46 7.91
CA VAL A 118 18.47 13.08 7.46
C VAL A 118 17.36 12.27 8.11
N VAL A 119 16.54 11.60 7.31
CA VAL A 119 15.40 10.82 7.81
C VAL A 119 15.55 9.38 7.35
N PHE A 120 15.59 8.47 8.31
CA PHE A 120 15.57 7.04 8.01
C PHE A 120 14.13 6.55 7.90
N ASP A 121 13.83 5.77 6.86
CA ASP A 121 12.60 4.96 6.76
C ASP A 121 12.93 3.49 7.09
N ILE A 122 13.60 3.29 8.21
CA ILE A 122 14.00 1.97 8.73
C ILE A 122 13.71 1.97 10.22
N LEU A 123 12.97 0.96 10.68
CA LEU A 123 12.66 0.80 12.10
C LEU A 123 13.81 0.07 12.82
N PHE A 124 14.48 0.77 13.72
CA PHE A 124 15.58 0.25 14.55
C PHE A 124 15.08 -0.21 15.93
N SER A 125 14.13 -1.15 15.99
CA SER A 125 13.42 -1.49 17.24
C SER A 125 14.27 -2.17 18.32
N ASP A 126 15.31 -2.90 17.93
CA ASP A 126 16.08 -3.77 18.82
C ASP A 126 17.58 -3.60 18.59
N ALA A 127 18.38 -3.77 19.64
CA ALA A 127 19.84 -3.75 19.55
C ALA A 127 20.35 -4.85 18.60
N ASP A 128 21.43 -4.55 17.87
CA ASP A 128 22.12 -5.58 17.07
C ASP A 128 23.01 -6.42 17.99
N VAL A 129 22.43 -7.47 18.58
CA VAL A 129 23.11 -8.36 19.51
C VAL A 129 24.24 -9.17 18.87
N TYR A 130 24.26 -9.29 17.55
CA TYR A 130 25.30 -10.04 16.83
C TYR A 130 26.49 -9.16 16.44
N ASN A 131 26.27 -7.84 16.31
CA ASN A 131 27.32 -6.87 15.98
C ASN A 131 27.28 -5.65 16.92
N PRO A 132 27.57 -5.82 18.22
CA PRO A 132 27.45 -4.74 19.21
C PRO A 132 28.36 -3.54 18.91
N ASP A 133 29.57 -3.77 18.37
CA ASP A 133 30.48 -2.68 17.99
C ASP A 133 29.92 -1.86 16.81
N SER A 134 29.24 -2.53 15.87
CA SER A 134 28.56 -1.88 14.75
C SER A 134 27.34 -1.07 15.21
N ASP A 135 26.63 -1.56 16.23
CA ASP A 135 25.52 -0.83 16.85
C ASP A 135 26.03 0.42 17.59
N ALA A 136 27.09 0.26 18.38
CA ALA A 136 27.75 1.37 19.08
C ALA A 136 28.27 2.43 18.12
N TYR A 137 28.92 2.02 17.02
CA TYR A 137 29.37 2.95 15.98
C TYR A 137 28.22 3.78 15.40
N PHE A 138 27.08 3.15 15.13
CA PHE A 138 25.93 3.88 14.62
C PHE A 138 25.37 4.87 15.64
N ASN A 139 25.30 4.49 16.93
CA ASN A 139 24.90 5.37 18.02
C ASN A 139 25.82 6.60 18.11
N ASP A 140 27.13 6.41 18.04
CA ASP A 140 28.11 7.51 18.07
C ASP A 140 27.96 8.44 16.86
N ALA A 141 27.82 7.86 15.66
CA ALA A 141 27.66 8.62 14.43
C ALA A 141 26.41 9.51 14.46
N ILE A 142 25.27 8.99 14.95
CA ILE A 142 24.02 9.76 15.00
C ILE A 142 24.02 10.75 16.17
N ALA A 143 24.65 10.43 17.30
CA ALA A 143 24.80 11.33 18.44
C ALA A 143 25.68 12.56 18.13
N ALA A 144 26.56 12.44 17.14
CA ALA A 144 27.34 13.57 16.60
C ALA A 144 26.49 14.55 15.76
N THR A 145 25.24 14.22 15.46
CA THR A 145 24.33 15.02 14.62
C THR A 145 23.14 15.56 15.42
N ASN A 146 22.51 16.62 14.91
CA ASN A 146 21.30 17.22 15.53
C ASN A 146 20.09 17.27 14.57
N ASN A 147 20.23 16.63 13.41
CA ASN A 147 19.32 16.71 12.26
C ASN A 147 18.95 15.31 11.73
N THR A 148 19.25 14.25 12.48
CA THR A 148 18.90 12.87 12.11
C THR A 148 17.62 12.43 12.82
N PHE A 149 16.68 11.89 12.06
CA PHE A 149 15.35 11.49 12.53
C PHE A 149 15.05 10.04 12.16
N PHE A 150 14.31 9.37 13.06
CA PHE A 150 13.98 7.96 12.96
C PHE A 150 12.48 7.73 13.10
N PRO A 151 11.94 6.67 12.49
CA PRO A 151 10.53 6.35 12.63
C PRO A 151 10.28 5.70 13.99
N MET A 152 9.09 5.94 14.53
CA MET A 152 8.54 5.19 15.65
C MET A 152 7.24 4.53 15.20
N LEU A 153 6.98 3.32 15.67
CA LEU A 153 5.79 2.56 15.27
C LEU A 153 4.71 2.67 16.35
N ARG A 154 3.60 3.33 16.03
CA ARG A 154 2.39 3.32 16.86
C ARG A 154 1.72 1.95 16.76
N LEU A 155 1.53 1.28 17.89
CA LEU A 155 0.81 0.01 17.98
C LEU A 155 -0.71 0.24 18.13
N ASP A 156 -1.49 -0.83 18.21
CA ASP A 156 -2.93 -0.75 18.40
C ASP A 156 -3.27 -0.04 19.73
N PRO A 157 -4.22 0.93 19.75
CA PRO A 157 -4.62 1.65 20.97
C PRO A 157 -5.11 0.75 22.10
N SER A 158 -5.65 -0.44 21.81
CA SER A 158 -6.03 -1.41 22.85
C SER A 158 -4.85 -1.85 23.72
N SER A 159 -3.63 -1.77 23.20
CA SER A 159 -2.40 -2.11 23.92
C SER A 159 -1.86 -0.98 24.79
N ASP A 160 -2.45 0.22 24.75
CA ASP A 160 -1.96 1.38 25.52
C ASP A 160 -1.92 1.09 27.02
N SER A 161 -2.94 0.38 27.54
CA SER A 161 -3.02 -0.04 28.94
C SER A 161 -1.92 -1.02 29.37
N LEU A 162 -1.29 -1.71 28.43
CA LEU A 162 -0.16 -2.63 28.67
C LEU A 162 1.19 -1.91 28.52
N SER A 163 1.21 -0.75 27.86
CA SER A 163 2.43 0.03 27.67
C SER A 163 2.86 0.72 28.95
N GLN A 164 4.18 0.81 29.14
CA GLN A 164 4.78 1.60 30.22
C GLN A 164 5.29 2.96 29.70
N ILE A 165 5.23 3.19 28.39
CA ILE A 165 5.73 4.41 27.75
C ILE A 165 4.67 5.51 27.88
N LYS A 166 5.08 6.65 28.44
CA LYS A 166 4.29 7.88 28.45
C LYS A 166 4.73 8.79 27.31
N PRO A 167 3.84 9.59 26.70
CA PRO A 167 4.22 10.55 25.66
C PRO A 167 5.35 11.50 26.11
N ALA A 168 5.36 11.90 27.39
CA ALA A 168 6.42 12.75 27.96
C ALA A 168 7.81 12.10 28.03
N MET A 169 7.92 10.78 27.87
CA MET A 169 9.19 10.06 27.80
C MET A 169 9.80 10.11 26.40
N ILE A 170 9.02 10.50 25.38
CA ILE A 170 9.46 10.49 23.99
C ILE A 170 10.10 11.85 23.68
N PRO A 171 11.38 11.90 23.29
CA PRO A 171 12.05 13.16 22.94
C PRO A 171 11.32 13.89 21.82
N GLY A 172 11.19 15.21 21.93
CA GLY A 172 10.56 16.07 20.92
C GLY A 172 9.03 16.06 20.91
N VAL A 173 8.37 15.26 21.75
CA VAL A 173 6.90 15.26 21.87
C VAL A 173 6.44 16.35 22.83
N THR A 174 5.53 17.22 22.37
CA THR A 174 4.90 18.26 23.19
C THR A 174 3.43 17.93 23.45
N PRO A 175 2.94 18.01 24.70
CA PRO A 175 1.54 17.75 25.00
C PRO A 175 0.65 18.82 24.37
N LEU A 176 -0.45 18.39 23.75
CA LEU A 176 -1.52 19.28 23.29
C LEU A 176 -2.42 19.70 24.46
N SER A 177 -3.16 20.79 24.30
CA SER A 177 -4.16 21.23 25.27
C SER A 177 -5.16 20.12 25.58
N GLY A 178 -5.30 19.78 26.86
CA GLY A 178 -6.18 18.69 27.32
C GLY A 178 -5.57 17.28 27.27
N ALA A 179 -4.28 17.15 26.95
CA ALA A 179 -3.58 15.88 27.03
C ALA A 179 -3.55 15.35 28.48
N GLN A 180 -3.84 14.07 28.64
CA GLN A 180 -3.72 13.37 29.92
C GLN A 180 -2.24 13.05 30.17
N ALA A 181 -1.66 13.63 31.22
CA ALA A 181 -0.23 13.55 31.50
C ALA A 181 0.24 12.13 31.91
N ASP A 182 -0.68 11.31 32.41
CA ASP A 182 -0.44 9.95 32.88
C ASP A 182 -0.82 8.87 31.87
N ALA A 183 -1.42 9.23 30.73
CA ALA A 183 -1.76 8.30 29.68
C ALA A 183 -0.52 7.58 29.15
N THR A 184 -0.65 6.28 28.97
CA THR A 184 0.37 5.43 28.34
C THR A 184 0.04 5.27 26.86
N VAL A 185 1.08 5.04 26.05
CA VAL A 185 0.95 4.85 24.61
C VAL A 185 1.75 3.62 24.19
N ALA A 186 1.10 2.68 23.50
CA ALA A 186 1.77 1.53 22.93
C ALA A 186 2.50 1.97 21.65
N VAL A 187 3.82 2.07 21.76
CA VAL A 187 4.71 2.53 20.69
C VAL A 187 6.02 1.75 20.76
N VAL A 188 6.59 1.44 19.59
CA VAL A 188 7.96 0.95 19.46
C VAL A 188 8.83 2.14 19.10
N LEU A 189 9.71 2.52 20.02
CA LEU A 189 10.71 3.55 19.81
C LEU A 189 11.95 2.93 19.17
N PRO A 190 12.73 3.69 18.39
CA PRO A 190 14.03 3.22 17.96
C PRO A 190 14.95 3.03 19.17
N HIS A 191 15.70 1.95 19.16
CA HIS A 191 16.63 1.56 20.22
C HIS A 191 18.04 2.03 19.88
N PHE A 192 18.48 3.05 20.62
CA PHE A 192 19.83 3.60 20.64
C PHE A 192 20.28 3.74 22.09
N GLN A 193 21.58 3.55 22.36
CA GLN A 193 22.17 3.62 23.70
C GLN A 193 22.81 4.98 23.97
#